data_AF-A0A142JIR5-F1
#
_entry.id   AF-A0A142JIR5-F1
#
_cell.length_a   1.000
_cell.length_b   1.000
_cell.length_c   1.000
_cell.angle_alpha   90.00
_cell.angle_beta   90.00
_cell.angle_gamma   90.00
#
_symmetry.space_group_name_H-M   'P 1'
#
loop_
_entity.id
_entity.type
_entity.pdbx_description
1 polymer ?
#
loop_
_entity_poly.entity_id
_entity_poly.type
_entity_poly.pdbx_seq_one_letter_code
_entity_poly.pdbx_strand_id
1 'polypeptide(L)'
;MKFPSRQVAKRIWYILFGLFMAEAAGLFVIAPYWNGGAIVGGIHALACLAAGTGVTFLLLATTDPGTAFSTRANRYLFAVLGGTAFNLVLTWGLWAVGYPIANGTVRRGLMAENYWLGPAVLAYSVIVWLIYRAGLNKESQIAKH
;
A
#
# COMPACT_ATOMS: atom_id res chain seq x y z
N MET A 1 0.61 -25.53 -16.19
CA MET A 1 -0.08 -24.56 -15.30
C MET A 1 -0.91 -23.62 -16.16
N LYS A 2 -2.26 -23.64 -16.06
CA LYS A 2 -3.11 -22.65 -16.73
C LYS A 2 -3.06 -21.35 -15.92
N PHE A 3 -2.55 -20.28 -16.51
CA PHE A 3 -2.58 -18.97 -15.87
C PHE A 3 -4.05 -18.53 -15.63
N PRO A 4 -4.39 -18.01 -14.45
CA PRO A 4 -5.73 -17.52 -14.18
C PRO A 4 -6.10 -16.43 -15.19
N SER A 5 -7.36 -16.42 -15.64
CA SER A 5 -7.84 -15.37 -16.54
C SER A 5 -7.69 -13.99 -15.88
N ARG A 6 -7.53 -12.93 -16.68
CA ARG A 6 -7.35 -11.56 -16.20
C ARG A 6 -8.44 -11.13 -15.22
N GLN A 7 -9.68 -11.60 -15.41
CA GLN A 7 -10.79 -11.35 -14.49
C GLN A 7 -10.63 -12.08 -13.15
N VAL A 8 -10.16 -13.33 -13.15
CA VAL A 8 -9.89 -14.08 -11.92
C VAL A 8 -8.78 -13.41 -11.12
N ALA A 9 -7.69 -12.99 -11.76
CA ALA A 9 -6.60 -12.27 -11.09
C ALA A 9 -7.08 -10.95 -10.44
N LYS A 10 -7.88 -10.14 -11.16
CA LYS A 10 -8.46 -8.90 -10.60
C LYS A 10 -9.35 -9.18 -9.38
N ARG A 11 -10.18 -10.23 -9.43
CA ARG A 11 -11.02 -10.63 -8.29
C ARG A 11 -10.19 -11.05 -7.07
N ILE A 12 -9.13 -11.82 -7.28
CA ILE A 12 -8.21 -12.21 -6.19
C ILE A 12 -7.63 -10.96 -5.52
N TRP A 13 -7.18 -9.96 -6.29
CA TRP A 13 -6.67 -8.72 -5.71
C TRP A 13 -7.71 -7.94 -4.90
N TYR A 14 -8.96 -7.88 -5.36
CA TYR A 14 -10.03 -7.26 -4.56
C TYR A 14 -10.35 -8.03 -3.27
N ILE A 15 -10.34 -9.37 -3.31
CA ILE A 15 -10.53 -10.21 -2.13
C ILE A 15 -9.42 -9.97 -1.12
N LEU A 16 -8.16 -9.95 -1.57
CA LEU A 16 -7.01 -9.67 -0.72
C LEU A 16 -7.06 -8.25 -0.15
N PHE A 17 -7.46 -7.25 -0.95
CA PHE A 17 -7.72 -5.91 -0.43
C PHE A 17 -8.76 -5.93 0.70
N GLY A 18 -9.92 -6.54 0.47
CA GLY A 18 -10.99 -6.62 1.48
C GLY A 18 -10.53 -7.31 2.76
N LEU A 19 -9.82 -8.43 2.64
CA LEU A 19 -9.27 -9.16 3.79
C LEU A 19 -8.29 -8.31 4.60
N PHE A 20 -7.36 -7.61 3.94
CA PHE A 20 -6.39 -6.77 4.63
C PHE A 20 -7.02 -5.52 5.26
N MET A 21 -8.06 -4.95 4.67
CA MET A 21 -8.81 -3.85 5.28
C MET A 21 -9.62 -4.32 6.49
N ALA A 22 -10.22 -5.51 6.43
CA ALA A 22 -10.89 -6.12 7.57
C ALA A 22 -9.90 -6.42 8.71
N GLU A 23 -8.73 -6.94 8.39
CA GLU A 23 -7.65 -7.19 9.36
C GLU A 23 -7.16 -5.87 9.99
N ALA A 24 -6.90 -4.84 9.20
CA ALA A 24 -6.50 -3.53 9.70
C ALA A 24 -7.55 -2.95 10.67
N ALA A 25 -8.82 -2.99 10.29
CA ALA A 25 -9.92 -2.53 11.14
C ALA A 25 -10.01 -3.37 12.44
N GLY A 26 -9.90 -4.70 12.33
CA GLY A 26 -9.88 -5.60 13.47
C GLY A 26 -8.74 -5.27 14.44
N LEU A 27 -7.53 -5.06 13.92
CA LEU A 27 -6.35 -4.68 14.72
C LEU A 27 -6.56 -3.34 15.45
N PHE A 28 -7.13 -2.33 14.79
CA PHE A 28 -7.47 -1.06 15.46
C PHE A 28 -8.48 -1.26 16.59
N VAL A 29 -9.48 -2.12 16.40
CA VAL A 29 -10.52 -2.38 17.41
C VAL A 29 -9.97 -3.17 18.60
N ILE A 30 -9.16 -4.21 18.37
CA ILE A 30 -8.67 -5.06 19.46
C ILE A 30 -7.49 -4.46 20.24
N ALA A 31 -6.78 -3.48 19.66
CA ALA A 31 -5.55 -2.93 20.24
C ALA A 31 -5.67 -2.53 21.72
N PRO A 32 -6.75 -1.84 22.18
CA PRO A 32 -6.91 -1.46 23.58
C PRO A 32 -7.11 -2.65 24.54
N TYR A 33 -7.65 -3.76 24.04
CA TYR A 33 -8.03 -4.92 24.83
C TYR A 33 -6.92 -5.98 24.88
N TRP A 34 -6.07 -6.02 23.86
CA TRP A 34 -5.03 -7.02 23.75
C TRP A 34 -3.92 -6.82 24.79
N ASN A 35 -3.64 -7.84 25.59
CA ASN A 35 -2.67 -7.79 26.69
C ASN A 35 -2.88 -6.58 27.63
N GLY A 36 -4.14 -6.22 27.91
CA GLY A 36 -4.47 -5.07 28.77
C GLY A 36 -4.00 -3.73 28.22
N GLY A 37 -3.75 -3.63 26.90
CA GLY A 37 -3.29 -2.42 26.23
C GLY A 37 -1.78 -2.21 26.24
N ALA A 38 -0.99 -3.14 26.79
CA ALA A 38 0.46 -2.99 26.96
C ALA A 38 1.23 -2.78 25.63
N ILE A 39 0.67 -3.21 24.51
CA ILE A 39 1.29 -3.11 23.17
C ILE A 39 0.43 -2.38 22.14
N VAL A 40 -0.53 -1.55 22.58
CA VAL A 40 -1.49 -0.81 21.72
C VAL A 40 -0.80 -0.15 20.53
N GLY A 41 0.28 0.60 20.79
CA GLY A 41 0.99 1.32 19.73
C GLY A 41 1.58 0.40 18.67
N GLY A 42 2.03 -0.79 19.04
CA GLY A 42 2.56 -1.78 18.10
C GLY A 42 1.47 -2.41 17.25
N ILE A 43 0.30 -2.68 17.85
CA ILE A 43 -0.86 -3.21 17.12
C ILE A 43 -1.40 -2.18 16.12
N HIS A 44 -1.46 -0.90 16.50
CA HIS A 44 -1.84 0.17 15.56
C HIS A 44 -0.83 0.33 14.42
N ALA A 45 0.47 0.22 14.69
CA ALA A 45 1.47 0.23 13.63
C ALA A 45 1.30 -0.97 12.66
N LEU A 46 0.95 -2.15 13.19
CA LEU A 46 0.62 -3.32 12.38
C LEU A 46 -0.66 -3.11 11.56
N ALA A 47 -1.67 -2.45 12.12
CA ALA A 47 -2.90 -2.09 11.43
C ALA A 47 -2.64 -1.15 10.24
N CYS A 48 -1.77 -0.14 10.41
CA CYS A 48 -1.34 0.73 9.31
C CYS A 48 -0.62 -0.04 8.20
N LEU A 49 0.25 -0.99 8.57
CA LEU A 49 0.94 -1.86 7.60
C LEU A 49 -0.04 -2.74 6.83
N ALA A 50 -1.01 -3.34 7.53
CA ALA A 50 -2.08 -4.14 6.92
C ALA A 50 -2.89 -3.29 5.93
N ALA A 51 -3.28 -2.07 6.32
CA ALA A 51 -4.00 -1.15 5.44
C ALA A 51 -3.18 -0.77 4.19
N GLY A 52 -1.89 -0.46 4.35
CA GLY A 52 -1.00 -0.19 3.20
C GLY A 52 -0.82 -1.39 2.26
N THR A 53 -0.76 -2.60 2.82
CA THR A 53 -0.75 -3.83 2.02
C THR A 53 -2.07 -4.02 1.28
N GLY A 54 -3.20 -3.71 1.93
CA GLY A 54 -4.51 -3.64 1.28
C GLY A 54 -4.50 -2.69 0.08
N VAL A 55 -4.00 -1.47 0.26
CA VAL A 55 -3.88 -0.49 -0.84
C VAL A 55 -3.01 -1.00 -1.98
N THR A 56 -1.93 -1.74 -1.69
CA THR A 56 -1.13 -2.41 -2.74
C THR A 56 -2.00 -3.33 -3.60
N PHE A 57 -2.84 -4.16 -2.99
CA PHE A 57 -3.74 -5.04 -3.73
C PHE A 57 -4.84 -4.27 -4.47
N LEU A 58 -5.37 -3.21 -3.89
CA LEU A 58 -6.34 -2.34 -4.59
C LEU A 58 -5.74 -1.72 -5.85
N LEU A 59 -4.49 -1.23 -5.78
CA LEU A 59 -3.77 -0.69 -6.93
C LEU A 59 -3.53 -1.78 -7.98
N LEU A 60 -3.19 -3.01 -7.58
CA LEU A 60 -3.10 -4.14 -8.50
C LEU A 60 -4.45 -4.56 -9.09
N ALA A 61 -5.56 -4.37 -8.38
CA ALA A 61 -6.90 -4.70 -8.89
C ALA A 61 -7.37 -3.69 -9.96
N THR A 62 -7.04 -2.41 -9.75
CA THR A 62 -7.51 -1.28 -10.57
C THR A 62 -6.60 -0.98 -11.76
N THR A 63 -5.33 -1.41 -11.73
CA THR A 63 -4.38 -1.23 -12.83
C THR A 63 -4.38 -2.41 -13.80
N ASP A 64 -4.08 -2.15 -15.06
CA ASP A 64 -3.97 -3.16 -16.10
C ASP A 64 -2.54 -3.73 -16.24
N PRO A 65 -2.37 -5.04 -16.42
CA PRO A 65 -1.06 -5.70 -16.36
C PRO A 65 -0.08 -5.29 -17.46
N GLY A 66 -0.54 -4.84 -18.64
CA GLY A 66 0.32 -4.70 -19.82
C GLY A 66 0.87 -6.04 -20.34
N THR A 67 1.42 -6.02 -21.55
CA THR A 67 2.02 -7.18 -22.20
C THR A 67 3.53 -7.22 -21.99
N ALA A 68 4.22 -6.07 -22.01
CA ALA A 68 5.65 -6.01 -21.83
C ALA A 68 6.06 -6.25 -20.37
N PHE A 69 7.24 -6.86 -20.19
CA PHE A 69 7.81 -7.11 -18.87
C PHE A 69 8.04 -5.81 -18.08
N SER A 70 8.56 -4.76 -18.74
CA SER A 70 8.81 -3.46 -18.10
C SER A 70 7.53 -2.81 -17.59
N THR A 71 6.43 -2.87 -18.35
CA THR A 71 5.12 -2.36 -17.93
C THR A 71 4.57 -3.12 -16.74
N ARG A 72 4.69 -4.46 -16.74
CA ARG A 72 4.33 -5.31 -15.59
C ARG A 72 5.15 -4.97 -14.36
N ALA A 73 6.47 -4.85 -14.50
CA ALA A 73 7.37 -4.51 -13.40
C ALA A 73 7.02 -3.14 -12.80
N ASN A 74 6.82 -2.12 -13.64
CA ASN A 74 6.43 -0.78 -13.19
C ASN A 74 5.05 -0.77 -12.52
N ARG A 75 4.11 -1.62 -12.95
CA ARG A 75 2.81 -1.78 -12.28
C ARG A 75 2.96 -2.31 -10.86
N TYR A 76 3.76 -3.37 -10.66
CA TYR A 76 4.01 -3.92 -9.32
C TYR A 76 4.76 -2.93 -8.45
N LEU A 77 5.78 -2.26 -9.00
CA LEU A 77 6.52 -1.23 -8.29
C LEU A 77 5.62 -0.06 -7.86
N PHE A 78 4.76 0.43 -8.76
CA PHE A 78 3.75 1.45 -8.44
C PHE A 78 2.86 1.00 -7.28
N ALA A 79 2.32 -0.23 -7.35
CA ALA A 79 1.42 -0.72 -6.31
C ALA A 79 2.11 -0.82 -4.94
N VAL A 80 3.33 -1.36 -4.89
CA VAL A 80 4.10 -1.48 -3.64
C VAL A 80 4.44 -0.11 -3.07
N LEU A 81 4.87 0.83 -3.91
CA LEU A 81 5.18 2.20 -3.48
C LEU A 81 3.92 2.93 -2.99
N GLY A 82 2.79 2.79 -3.69
CA GLY A 82 1.53 3.39 -3.29
C GLY A 82 1.02 2.85 -1.94
N GLY A 83 1.11 1.54 -1.73
CA GLY A 83 0.77 0.94 -0.43
C GLY A 83 1.73 1.34 0.69
N THR A 84 3.03 1.44 0.38
CA THR A 84 4.04 1.93 1.33
C THR A 84 3.78 3.38 1.70
N ALA A 85 3.52 4.24 0.71
CA ALA A 85 3.16 5.64 0.92
C ALA A 85 1.93 5.77 1.81
N PHE A 86 0.89 4.97 1.56
CA PHE A 86 -0.32 4.97 2.39
C PHE A 86 -0.02 4.59 3.84
N ASN A 87 0.71 3.49 4.08
CA ASN A 87 1.12 3.08 5.43
C ASN A 87 1.87 4.21 6.15
N LEU A 88 2.86 4.80 5.47
CA LEU A 88 3.65 5.89 6.01
C LEU A 88 2.79 7.10 6.36
N VAL A 89 2.04 7.65 5.39
CA VAL A 89 1.20 8.83 5.58
C VAL A 89 0.17 8.61 6.68
N LEU A 90 -0.47 7.43 6.72
CA LEU A 90 -1.43 7.10 7.78
C LEU A 90 -0.75 7.04 9.16
N THR A 91 0.41 6.39 9.24
CA THR A 91 1.18 6.29 10.49
C THR A 91 1.59 7.67 11.00
N TRP A 92 2.06 8.55 10.13
CA TRP A 92 2.40 9.93 10.49
C TRP A 92 1.17 10.75 10.88
N GLY A 93 0.08 10.65 10.14
CA GLY A 93 -1.16 11.36 10.44
C GLY A 93 -1.71 10.99 11.82
N LEU A 94 -1.75 9.68 12.12
CA LEU A 94 -2.17 9.19 13.43
C LEU A 94 -1.21 9.61 14.54
N TRP A 95 0.11 9.54 14.33
CA TRP A 95 1.09 10.05 15.30
C TRP A 95 0.92 11.56 15.56
N ALA A 96 0.69 12.35 14.51
CA ALA A 96 0.55 13.81 14.61
C ALA A 96 -0.69 14.25 15.41
N VAL A 97 -1.77 13.46 15.41
CA VAL A 97 -2.97 13.71 16.22
C VAL A 97 -2.89 13.11 17.64
N GLY A 98 -1.72 12.61 18.05
CA GLY A 98 -1.51 12.00 19.36
C GLY A 98 -2.12 10.61 19.50
N TYR A 99 -2.48 9.94 18.40
CA TYR A 99 -2.98 8.57 18.44
C TYR A 99 -1.86 7.62 18.89
N PRO A 100 -2.14 6.64 19.77
CA PRO A 100 -1.10 5.78 20.32
C PRO A 100 -0.52 4.87 19.23
N ILE A 101 0.66 5.20 18.71
CA ILE A 101 1.40 4.40 17.72
C ILE A 101 2.82 4.21 18.22
N ALA A 102 3.34 2.99 18.07
CA ALA A 102 4.71 2.65 18.41
C ALA A 102 5.35 1.84 17.29
N ASN A 103 6.31 2.45 16.61
CA ASN A 103 7.20 1.78 15.67
C ASN A 103 8.66 2.17 15.99
N GLY A 104 9.62 1.67 15.22
CA GLY A 104 11.04 1.97 15.44
C GLY A 104 11.38 3.46 15.35
N THR A 105 10.68 4.23 14.50
CA THR A 105 10.94 5.67 14.33
C THR A 105 10.35 6.51 15.47
N VAL A 106 9.16 6.15 15.97
CA VAL A 106 8.58 6.77 17.17
C VAL A 106 9.46 6.53 18.38
N ARG A 107 9.89 5.28 18.61
CA ARG A 107 10.73 4.92 19.78
C ARG A 107 12.09 5.61 19.78
N ARG A 108 12.61 5.95 18.60
CA ARG A 108 13.90 6.65 18.43
C ARG A 108 13.76 8.18 18.37
N GLY A 109 12.54 8.72 18.49
CA GLY A 109 12.31 10.18 18.40
C GLY A 109 12.44 10.76 16.98
N LEU A 110 12.49 9.92 15.95
CA LEU A 110 12.82 10.32 14.58
C LEU A 110 11.61 10.71 13.72
N MET A 111 10.38 10.59 14.24
CA MET A 111 9.17 10.86 13.45
C MET A 111 9.06 12.30 12.98
N ALA A 112 9.41 13.26 13.85
CA ALA A 112 9.34 14.70 13.56
C ALA A 112 10.40 15.15 12.54
N GLU A 113 11.54 14.46 12.46
CA GLU A 113 12.60 14.77 11.50
C GLU A 113 12.32 14.16 10.11
N ASN A 114 11.58 13.05 10.08
CA ASN A 114 11.37 12.24 8.89
C ASN A 114 9.93 12.31 8.34
N TYR A 115 9.13 13.29 8.76
CA TYR A 115 7.73 13.47 8.32
C TYR A 115 7.58 13.56 6.79
N TRP A 116 8.61 14.05 6.10
CA TRP A 116 8.63 14.21 4.65
C TRP A 116 8.74 12.89 3.88
N LEU A 117 9.10 11.77 4.54
CA LEU A 117 9.25 10.47 3.89
C LEU A 117 7.93 9.95 3.28
N GLY A 118 6.80 10.10 3.98
CA GLY A 118 5.49 9.69 3.46
C GLY A 118 5.14 10.40 2.14
N PRO A 119 5.12 11.75 2.11
CA PRO A 119 4.94 12.52 0.88
C PRO A 119 5.98 12.23 -0.20
N ALA A 120 7.25 12.00 0.16
CA ALA A 120 8.30 11.68 -0.81
C ALA A 120 8.06 10.33 -1.51
N VAL A 121 7.72 9.29 -0.75
CA VAL A 121 7.37 7.97 -1.32
C VAL A 121 6.09 8.06 -2.15
N LEU A 122 5.12 8.88 -1.74
CA LEU A 122 3.92 9.15 -2.54
C LEU A 122 4.28 9.81 -3.88
N ALA A 123 5.10 10.86 -3.87
CA ALA A 123 5.57 11.52 -5.09
C ALA A 123 6.27 10.54 -6.03
N TYR A 124 7.15 9.69 -5.48
CA TYR A 124 7.84 8.66 -6.27
C TYR A 124 6.86 7.62 -6.85
N SER A 125 5.83 7.23 -6.09
CA SER A 125 4.78 6.35 -6.59
C SER A 125 4.05 6.94 -7.80
N VAL A 126 3.81 8.27 -7.81
CA VAL A 126 3.20 8.98 -8.94
C VAL A 126 4.12 8.98 -10.16
N ILE A 127 5.43 9.19 -9.96
CA ILE A 127 6.41 9.11 -11.06
C ILE A 127 6.39 7.72 -11.70
N VAL A 128 6.44 6.66 -10.88
CA VAL A 128 6.38 5.27 -11.38
C VAL A 128 5.05 4.99 -12.07
N TRP A 129 3.94 5.52 -11.55
CA TRP A 129 2.63 5.43 -12.19
C TRP A 129 2.62 6.07 -13.59
N LEU A 130 3.20 7.26 -13.75
CA LEU A 130 3.30 7.93 -15.03
C LEU A 130 4.13 7.12 -16.03
N ILE A 131 5.26 6.56 -15.60
CA ILE A 131 6.11 5.69 -16.44
C ILE A 131 5.32 4.44 -16.88
N TYR A 132 4.63 3.80 -15.94
CA TYR A 132 3.74 2.66 -16.21
C TYR A 132 2.64 3.02 -17.23
N ARG A 133 1.97 4.16 -17.06
CA ARG A 133 0.90 4.63 -17.96
C ARG A 133 1.44 4.94 -19.36
N ALA A 134 2.62 5.55 -19.45
CA ALA A 134 3.28 5.77 -20.73
C ALA A 134 3.62 4.44 -21.43
N GLY A 135 4.07 3.43 -20.69
CA GLY A 135 4.31 2.07 -21.20
C GLY A 135 3.05 1.43 -21.77
N LEU A 136 1.95 1.45 -21.01
CA LEU A 136 0.65 0.95 -21.48
C LEU A 136 0.15 1.65 -22.75
N ASN A 137 0.29 2.98 -22.81
CA ASN A 137 -0.13 3.73 -23.98
C ASN A 137 0.67 3.31 -25.22
N LYS A 138 2.00 3.14 -25.09
CA LYS A 138 2.85 2.65 -26.19
C LYS A 138 2.41 1.27 -26.67
N GLU A 139 2.17 0.33 -25.76
CA GLU A 139 1.68 -1.02 -26.11
C GLU A 139 0.33 -0.96 -26.85
N SER A 140 -0.59 -0.11 -26.40
CA SER A 140 -1.90 0.06 -27.04
C SER A 140 -1.82 0.64 -28.44
N GLN A 141 -0.83 1.50 -28.73
CA GLN A 141 -0.63 2.05 -30.08
C GLN A 141 -0.03 0.99 -31.00
N ILE A 142 0.94 0.21 -30.52
CA ILE A 142 1.55 -0.89 -31.27
C ILE A 142 0.49 -1.93 -31.65
N ALA A 143 -0.43 -2.26 -30.75
CA ALA A 143 -1.48 -3.26 -31.04
C ALA A 143 -2.53 -2.81 -32.07
N LYS A 144 -2.57 -1.53 -32.45
CA LYS A 144 -3.50 -0.98 -33.45
C LYS A 144 -2.92 -0.93 -34.86
N HIS A 145 -1.61 -1.12 -35.00
CA HIS A 145 -0.87 -1.09 -36.27
C HIS A 145 -0.39 -2.49 -36.63
#